data_AF-A0A238IIM0-F1
#
_entry.id   AF-A0A238IIM0-F1
#
_cell.length_a   1.000
_cell.length_b   1.000
_cell.length_c   1.000
_cell.angle_alpha   90.00
_cell.angle_beta   90.00
_cell.angle_gamma   90.00
#
_symmetry.space_group_name_H-M   'P 1'
#
loop_
_entity.id
_entity.type
_entity.pdbx_description
1 polymer ?
#
loop_
_entity_poly.entity_id
_entity_poly.type
_entity_poly.pdbx_seq_one_letter_code
_entity_poly.pdbx_strand_id
1 'polypeptide(L)'
;MPAWLWGKKENSKWEVLDSNSASDGDVWMSGWPWSLLEAGRLWKEQRYTDIGSALLKRIAREEVVTVPGLGSMLLPGKVGFAEDNSWRFNPSYLPPTLAQYFTRFGAPWTTLRETNQRLLLETAPKGFSPDWVRYEKDKGWQLKAEKTLISSYDAIRVYMWVGMMPDSDPQKARMLNRFKPMATFTEKNGYPPEKVDVATGKAQGKGPVGFSAAMLPFLQNRDAQAVQRQRVADNFPGSDAYYNYVLTLFGQGWDQHRFRFSTKGELLPDW
;
A
#
# COMPACT_ATOMS: atom_id res chain seq x y z
N MET A 1 -6.36 17.76 6.43
CA MET A 1 -5.64 16.81 5.58
C MET A 1 -4.71 17.63 4.68
N PRO A 2 -3.45 17.23 4.47
CA PRO A 2 -2.56 17.90 3.51
C PRO A 2 -3.11 17.76 2.08
N ALA A 3 -2.82 18.76 1.24
CA ALA A 3 -3.11 18.71 -0.19
C ALA A 3 -2.19 17.69 -0.88
N TRP A 4 -2.74 16.87 -1.79
CA TRP A 4 -1.96 15.78 -2.41
C TRP A 4 -1.03 16.24 -3.53
N LEU A 5 -1.32 17.38 -4.18
CA LEU A 5 -0.54 17.86 -5.32
C LEU A 5 -0.13 19.33 -5.18
N TRP A 6 1.18 19.58 -5.25
CA TRP A 6 1.78 20.91 -5.20
C TRP A 6 2.82 21.05 -6.32
N GLY A 7 2.92 22.23 -6.92
CA GLY A 7 3.84 22.43 -8.02
C GLY A 7 3.72 23.80 -8.68
N LYS A 8 4.43 23.95 -9.80
CA LYS A 8 4.45 25.19 -10.57
C LYS A 8 3.25 25.27 -11.50
N LYS A 9 2.42 26.31 -11.37
CA LYS A 9 1.32 26.61 -12.30
C LYS A 9 1.83 27.30 -13.57
N GLU A 10 0.97 27.37 -14.58
CA GLU A 10 1.24 28.06 -15.86
C GLU A 10 1.67 29.52 -15.67
N ASN A 11 1.12 30.20 -14.66
CA ASN A 11 1.50 31.57 -14.29
C ASN A 11 2.86 31.67 -13.56
N SER A 12 3.67 30.60 -13.57
CA SER A 12 4.97 30.47 -12.90
C SER A 12 4.96 30.58 -11.36
N LYS A 13 3.78 30.63 -10.72
CA LYS A 13 3.69 30.56 -9.26
C LYS A 13 3.76 29.12 -8.76
N TRP A 14 4.33 28.95 -7.58
CA TRP A 14 4.42 27.69 -6.88
C TRP A 14 3.36 27.63 -5.78
N GLU A 15 2.35 26.79 -5.96
CA GLU A 15 1.23 26.70 -5.03
C GLU A 15 0.57 25.31 -5.07
N VAL A 16 -0.44 25.11 -4.22
CA VAL A 16 -1.28 23.91 -4.25
C VAL A 16 -1.96 23.80 -5.62
N LEU A 17 -1.79 22.66 -6.28
CA LEU A 17 -2.39 22.35 -7.58
C LEU A 17 -3.75 21.64 -7.40
N ASP A 18 -3.87 20.77 -6.39
CA ASP A 18 -5.12 20.13 -6.00
C ASP A 18 -5.19 20.05 -4.47
N SER A 19 -6.28 20.58 -3.89
CA SER A 19 -6.51 20.65 -2.45
C SER A 19 -7.16 19.40 -1.86
N ASN A 20 -7.52 18.40 -2.67
CA ASN A 20 -7.98 17.11 -2.18
C ASN A 20 -6.84 16.38 -1.44
N SER A 21 -7.20 15.37 -0.67
CA SER A 21 -6.26 14.52 0.06
C SER A 21 -6.06 13.17 -0.63
N ALA A 22 -4.94 12.51 -0.32
CA ALA A 22 -4.61 11.18 -0.81
C ALA A 22 -4.24 10.31 0.40
N SER A 23 -5.15 9.42 0.78
CA SER A 23 -5.11 8.76 2.08
C SER A 23 -3.91 7.82 2.26
N ASP A 24 -3.27 7.34 1.18
CA ASP A 24 -1.99 6.63 1.28
C ASP A 24 -0.88 7.55 1.78
N GLY A 25 -0.76 8.74 1.19
CA GLY A 25 0.10 9.81 1.71
C GLY A 25 -0.30 10.23 3.12
N ASP A 26 -1.59 10.20 3.44
CA ASP A 26 -2.07 10.57 4.78
C ASP A 26 -1.80 9.53 5.84
N VAL A 27 -1.69 8.23 5.51
CA VAL A 27 -1.24 7.20 6.47
C VAL A 27 0.29 7.04 6.49
N TRP A 28 0.99 7.34 5.38
CA TRP A 28 2.42 7.06 5.23
C TRP A 28 3.38 8.25 5.16
N MET A 29 3.11 9.35 4.45
CA MET A 29 4.20 10.22 3.91
C MET A 29 3.99 11.74 3.91
N SER A 30 2.78 12.26 4.07
CA SER A 30 2.54 13.71 4.15
C SER A 30 1.60 14.05 5.31
N GLY A 31 0.77 13.09 5.73
CA GLY A 31 -0.05 13.14 6.94
C GLY A 31 0.42 12.23 8.09
N TRP A 32 1.60 11.62 7.99
CA TRP A 32 2.36 10.82 8.98
C TRP A 32 1.76 10.46 10.36
N PRO A 33 0.61 9.78 10.52
CA PRO A 33 0.14 9.41 11.83
C PRO A 33 1.04 8.29 12.35
N TRP A 34 1.32 7.26 11.53
CA TRP A 34 2.22 6.17 11.91
C TRP A 34 3.64 6.67 12.21
N SER A 35 4.28 7.38 11.29
CA SER A 35 5.66 7.83 11.52
C SER A 35 5.77 8.88 12.63
N LEU A 36 4.80 9.79 12.81
CA LEU A 36 4.84 10.73 13.94
C LEU A 36 4.59 10.02 15.26
N LEU A 37 3.68 9.04 15.31
CA LEU A 37 3.43 8.25 16.52
C LEU A 37 4.66 7.38 16.86
N GLU A 38 5.29 6.75 15.87
CA GLU A 38 6.51 5.96 16.09
C GLU A 38 7.73 6.83 16.40
N ALA A 39 7.88 7.99 15.76
CA ALA A 39 8.91 8.97 16.10
C ALA A 39 8.71 9.48 17.54
N GLY A 40 7.48 9.82 17.93
CA GLY A 40 7.14 10.23 19.29
C GLY A 40 7.47 9.14 20.31
N ARG A 41 7.22 7.87 19.99
CA ARG A 41 7.57 6.71 20.83
C ARG A 41 9.09 6.50 20.91
N LEU A 42 9.79 6.46 19.78
CA LEU A 42 11.21 6.09 19.71
C LEU A 42 12.14 7.22 20.16
N TRP A 43 11.83 8.47 19.79
CA TRP A 43 12.61 9.65 20.18
C TRP A 43 12.09 10.33 21.46
N LYS A 44 11.02 9.81 22.06
CA LYS A 44 10.40 10.34 23.30
C LYS A 44 9.99 11.82 23.18
N GLU A 45 9.47 12.20 22.00
CA GLU A 45 9.04 13.55 21.69
C GLU A 45 7.50 13.63 21.65
N GLN A 46 6.91 14.20 22.70
CA GLN A 46 5.45 14.27 22.86
C GLN A 46 4.78 15.05 21.74
N ARG A 47 5.46 16.08 21.18
CA ARG A 47 4.93 16.87 20.07
C ARG A 47 4.60 16.00 18.86
N TYR A 48 5.42 15.01 18.53
CA TYR A 48 5.13 14.11 17.42
C TYR A 48 3.92 13.23 17.70
N THR A 49 3.82 12.69 18.92
CA THR A 49 2.65 11.91 19.37
C THR A 49 1.35 12.71 19.26
N ASP A 50 1.36 13.97 19.69
CA ASP A 50 0.18 14.83 19.67
C ASP A 50 -0.28 15.13 18.23
N ILE A 51 0.65 15.49 17.35
CA ILE A 51 0.36 15.75 15.94
C ILE A 51 -0.15 14.48 15.25
N GLY A 52 0.53 13.34 15.45
CA GLY A 52 0.15 12.06 14.86
C GLY A 52 -1.23 11.59 15.33
N SER A 53 -1.54 11.73 16.62
CA SER A 53 -2.84 11.38 17.20
C SER A 53 -3.97 12.28 16.67
N ALA A 54 -3.73 13.59 16.58
CA ALA A 54 -4.71 14.54 16.03
C ALA A 54 -5.02 14.23 14.56
N LEU A 55 -4.01 13.82 13.80
CA LEU A 55 -4.14 13.50 12.38
C LEU A 55 -4.83 12.16 12.16
N LEU A 56 -4.49 11.13 12.94
CA LEU A 56 -5.18 9.84 12.90
C LEU A 56 -6.69 10.00 13.18
N LYS A 57 -7.05 10.80 14.19
CA LYS A 57 -8.46 11.13 14.47
C LYS A 57 -9.13 11.87 13.31
N ARG A 58 -8.38 12.69 12.56
CA ARG A 58 -8.91 13.40 11.40
C ARG A 58 -9.18 12.46 10.23
N ILE A 59 -8.25 11.55 9.93
CA ILE A 59 -8.44 10.50 8.90
C ILE A 59 -9.71 9.70 9.20
N ALA A 60 -9.87 9.23 10.43
CA ALA A 60 -11.04 8.48 10.86
C ALA A 60 -12.37 9.25 10.70
N ARG A 61 -12.35 10.59 10.75
CA ARG A 61 -13.55 11.42 10.60
C ARG A 61 -13.83 11.82 9.16
N GLU A 62 -12.79 12.03 8.35
CA GLU A 62 -12.92 12.67 7.04
C GLU A 62 -12.79 11.69 5.87
N GLU A 63 -12.19 10.51 6.07
CA GLU A 63 -11.86 9.58 4.99
C GLU A 63 -12.19 8.12 5.33
N VAL A 64 -12.81 7.87 6.48
CA VAL A 64 -13.33 6.55 6.81
C VAL A 64 -14.85 6.61 6.78
N VAL A 65 -15.44 5.72 5.98
CA VAL A 65 -16.89 5.62 5.83
C VAL A 65 -17.38 4.22 6.14
N THR A 66 -18.64 4.10 6.55
CA THR A 66 -19.30 2.81 6.73
C THR A 66 -19.98 2.40 5.44
N VAL A 67 -19.53 1.28 4.87
CA VAL A 67 -20.05 0.74 3.61
C VAL A 67 -20.97 -0.45 3.90
N PRO A 68 -22.23 -0.43 3.43
CA PRO A 68 -23.15 -1.55 3.61
C PRO A 68 -22.58 -2.87 3.04
N GLY A 69 -22.52 -3.90 3.89
CA GLY A 69 -21.96 -5.23 3.56
C GLY A 69 -20.44 -5.39 3.82
N LEU A 70 -19.73 -4.30 4.11
CA LEU A 70 -18.31 -4.35 4.52
C LEU A 70 -18.10 -3.90 5.96
N GLY A 71 -18.65 -2.74 6.35
CA GLY A 71 -18.29 -2.03 7.58
C GLY A 71 -17.40 -0.82 7.29
N SER A 72 -16.55 -0.43 8.24
CA SER A 72 -15.64 0.72 8.07
C SER A 72 -14.61 0.46 6.98
N MET A 73 -14.48 1.39 6.04
CA MET A 73 -13.53 1.34 4.93
C MET A 73 -12.79 2.67 4.81
N LEU A 74 -11.49 2.61 4.51
CA LEU A 74 -10.67 3.78 4.22
C LEU A 74 -10.87 4.18 2.75
N LEU A 75 -11.33 5.41 2.53
CA LEU A 75 -11.45 6.00 1.21
C LEU A 75 -10.07 6.47 0.71
N PRO A 76 -9.78 6.37 -0.59
CA PRO A 76 -8.54 6.87 -1.18
C PRO A 76 -8.30 8.37 -1.00
N GLY A 77 -9.33 9.15 -0.70
CA GLY A 77 -9.22 10.55 -0.31
C GLY A 77 -10.57 11.06 0.17
N LYS A 78 -10.59 12.28 0.72
CA LYS A 78 -11.80 12.88 1.31
C LYS A 78 -12.93 13.07 0.30
N VAL A 79 -12.61 13.41 -0.95
CA VAL A 79 -13.62 13.73 -1.98
C VAL A 79 -13.40 12.87 -3.22
N GLY A 80 -14.49 12.42 -3.85
CA GLY A 80 -14.49 11.79 -5.18
C GLY A 80 -14.45 10.27 -5.20
N PHE A 81 -14.49 9.59 -4.05
CA PHE A 81 -14.39 8.13 -3.96
C PHE A 81 -15.61 7.43 -3.33
N ALA A 82 -16.60 8.20 -2.92
CA ALA A 82 -17.88 7.71 -2.41
C ALA A 82 -19.02 8.40 -3.15
N GLU A 83 -19.90 7.60 -3.72
CA GLU A 83 -21.19 7.97 -4.30
C GLU A 83 -22.30 7.33 -3.45
N ASP A 84 -23.57 7.62 -3.75
CA ASP A 84 -24.72 7.14 -2.96
C ASP A 84 -24.76 5.61 -2.81
N ASN A 85 -24.39 4.87 -3.86
CA ASN A 85 -24.47 3.40 -3.90
C ASN A 85 -23.16 2.74 -4.37
N SER A 86 -22.08 3.50 -4.52
CA SER A 86 -20.81 2.97 -5.04
C SER A 86 -19.61 3.62 -4.38
N TRP A 87 -18.56 2.83 -4.16
CA TRP A 87 -17.30 3.30 -3.56
C TRP A 87 -16.13 2.78 -4.36
N ARG A 88 -15.05 3.55 -4.40
CA ARG A 88 -13.81 3.17 -5.05
C ARG A 88 -12.68 3.09 -4.03
N PHE A 89 -11.95 2.00 -4.03
CA PHE A 89 -10.85 1.73 -3.10
C PHE A 89 -9.55 1.46 -3.85
N ASN A 90 -8.44 1.66 -3.15
CA ASN A 90 -7.12 1.30 -3.61
C ASN A 90 -6.49 0.32 -2.60
N PRO A 91 -6.33 -0.97 -2.96
CA PRO A 91 -5.74 -1.98 -2.07
C PRO A 91 -4.34 -1.65 -1.55
N SER A 92 -3.59 -0.79 -2.24
CA SER A 92 -2.21 -0.46 -1.86
C SER A 92 -2.08 0.58 -0.75
N TYR A 93 -3.18 1.21 -0.34
CA TYR A 93 -3.18 2.40 0.49
C TYR A 93 -2.98 2.14 1.98
N LEU A 94 -3.45 1.00 2.50
CA LEU A 94 -3.31 0.64 3.91
C LEU A 94 -2.52 -0.68 4.08
N PRO A 95 -1.21 -0.62 4.39
CA PRO A 95 -0.44 -1.81 4.70
C PRO A 95 -1.01 -2.57 5.89
N PRO A 96 -0.98 -3.91 5.88
CA PRO A 96 -1.45 -4.71 7.02
C PRO A 96 -0.72 -4.40 8.33
N THR A 97 0.58 -4.07 8.29
CA THR A 97 1.36 -3.69 9.49
C THR A 97 0.85 -2.39 10.10
N LEU A 98 0.52 -1.38 9.29
CA LEU A 98 -0.08 -0.12 9.75
C LEU A 98 -1.50 -0.34 10.25
N ALA A 99 -2.30 -1.15 9.55
CA ALA A 99 -3.65 -1.51 10.00
C ALA A 99 -3.62 -2.17 11.40
N GLN A 100 -2.67 -3.10 11.63
CA GLN A 100 -2.41 -3.69 12.93
C GLN A 100 -1.91 -2.66 13.96
N TYR A 101 -1.02 -1.74 13.58
CA TYR A 101 -0.55 -0.70 14.49
C TYR A 101 -1.70 0.16 15.03
N PHE A 102 -2.60 0.60 14.14
CA PHE A 102 -3.66 1.53 14.50
C PHE A 102 -4.77 0.91 15.36
N THR A 103 -4.89 -0.43 15.45
CA THR A 103 -5.89 -1.05 16.32
C THR A 103 -5.75 -0.65 17.79
N ARG A 104 -4.56 -0.21 18.22
CA ARG A 104 -4.32 0.32 19.58
C ARG A 104 -5.15 1.57 19.91
N PHE A 105 -5.66 2.27 18.90
CA PHE A 105 -6.49 3.47 19.04
C PHE A 105 -8.01 3.16 19.00
N GLY A 106 -8.41 1.88 19.00
CA GLY A 106 -9.81 1.47 19.02
C GLY A 106 -10.52 1.69 17.68
N ALA A 107 -11.83 1.99 17.73
CA ALA A 107 -12.63 2.21 16.53
C ALA A 107 -12.21 3.52 15.80
N PRO A 108 -12.26 3.55 14.45
CA PRO A 108 -12.68 2.49 13.53
C PRO A 108 -11.57 1.49 13.16
N TRP A 109 -10.37 1.63 13.72
CA TRP A 109 -9.16 0.91 13.29
C TRP A 109 -9.22 -0.60 13.50
N THR A 110 -9.89 -1.06 14.56
CA THR A 110 -10.14 -2.49 14.79
C THR A 110 -10.94 -3.11 13.64
N THR A 111 -12.00 -2.44 13.18
CA THR A 111 -12.79 -2.88 12.02
C THR A 111 -12.02 -2.74 10.71
N LEU A 112 -11.30 -1.63 10.53
CA LEU A 112 -10.49 -1.36 9.33
C LEU A 112 -9.43 -2.43 9.09
N ARG A 113 -8.84 -3.01 10.14
CA ARG A 113 -7.91 -4.14 9.99
C ARG A 113 -8.58 -5.33 9.29
N GLU A 114 -9.78 -5.68 9.72
CA GLU A 114 -10.51 -6.83 9.18
C GLU A 114 -11.04 -6.56 7.77
N THR A 115 -11.60 -5.37 7.53
CA THR A 115 -12.10 -5.00 6.20
C THR A 115 -10.98 -4.77 5.19
N ASN A 116 -9.80 -4.31 5.63
CA ASN A 116 -8.60 -4.26 4.78
C ASN A 116 -8.15 -5.67 4.36
N GLN A 117 -8.20 -6.65 5.28
CA GLN A 117 -7.95 -8.04 4.90
C GLN A 117 -8.96 -8.52 3.85
N ARG A 118 -10.26 -8.21 4.02
CA ARG A 118 -11.29 -8.54 3.02
C ARG A 118 -10.99 -7.89 1.67
N LEU A 119 -10.67 -6.60 1.63
CA LEU A 119 -10.28 -5.88 0.41
C LEU A 119 -9.15 -6.59 -0.32
N LEU A 120 -8.07 -6.93 0.39
CA LEU A 120 -6.89 -7.59 -0.20
C LEU A 120 -7.20 -9.01 -0.71
N LEU A 121 -7.97 -9.80 0.04
CA LEU A 121 -8.22 -11.20 -0.32
C LEU A 121 -9.33 -11.34 -1.37
N GLU A 122 -10.40 -10.56 -1.26
CA GLU A 122 -11.61 -10.75 -2.08
C GLU A 122 -11.48 -10.14 -3.48
N THR A 123 -10.57 -9.18 -3.70
CA THR A 123 -10.48 -8.43 -4.96
C THR A 123 -9.41 -8.92 -5.95
N ALA A 124 -8.71 -10.01 -5.61
CA ALA A 124 -7.65 -10.60 -6.44
C ALA A 124 -8.04 -11.99 -7.00
N PRO A 125 -9.11 -12.12 -7.83
CA PRO A 125 -9.67 -13.42 -8.24
C PRO A 125 -8.65 -14.33 -8.94
N LYS A 126 -7.64 -13.77 -9.60
CA LYS A 126 -6.53 -14.49 -10.25
C LYS A 126 -5.20 -14.39 -9.50
N GLY A 127 -5.22 -13.92 -8.26
CA GLY A 127 -4.05 -13.74 -7.41
C GLY A 127 -3.19 -12.52 -7.73
N PHE A 128 -3.75 -11.54 -8.42
CA PHE A 128 -3.16 -10.23 -8.66
C PHE A 128 -4.06 -9.15 -8.05
N SER A 129 -3.50 -8.30 -7.19
CA SER A 129 -4.26 -7.21 -6.57
C SER A 129 -4.51 -6.10 -7.59
N PRO A 130 -5.70 -5.47 -7.63
CA PRO A 130 -5.95 -4.33 -8.49
C PRO A 130 -5.31 -3.05 -7.93
N ASP A 131 -4.98 -2.11 -8.83
CA ASP A 131 -4.64 -0.73 -8.49
C ASP A 131 -5.86 -0.04 -7.88
N TRP A 132 -7.02 -0.19 -8.53
CA TRP A 132 -8.29 0.36 -8.09
C TRP A 132 -9.41 -0.66 -8.23
N VAL A 133 -10.31 -0.69 -7.26
CA VAL A 133 -11.47 -1.59 -7.28
C VAL A 133 -12.71 -0.88 -6.76
N ARG A 134 -13.85 -1.13 -7.39
CA ARG A 134 -15.15 -0.59 -6.96
C ARG A 134 -15.93 -1.61 -6.14
N TYR A 135 -16.73 -1.10 -5.23
CA TYR A 135 -17.75 -1.84 -4.50
C TYR A 135 -19.11 -1.19 -4.75
N GLU A 136 -20.12 -1.96 -5.09
CA GLU A 136 -21.49 -1.48 -5.26
C GLU A 136 -22.38 -2.05 -4.15
N LYS A 137 -23.22 -1.18 -3.57
CA LYS A 137 -24.22 -1.56 -2.58
C LYS A 137 -25.09 -2.69 -3.13
N ASP A 138 -25.36 -3.71 -2.30
CA ASP A 138 -26.17 -4.89 -2.61
C ASP A 138 -25.65 -5.78 -3.77
N LYS A 139 -24.46 -5.49 -4.33
CA LYS A 139 -23.83 -6.28 -5.40
C LYS A 139 -22.42 -6.79 -5.06
N GLY A 140 -21.68 -6.04 -4.24
CA GLY A 140 -20.33 -6.42 -3.81
C GLY A 140 -19.21 -5.85 -4.70
N TRP A 141 -18.10 -6.58 -4.80
CA TRP A 141 -16.92 -6.17 -5.57
C TRP A 141 -17.14 -6.23 -7.08
N GLN A 142 -16.81 -5.15 -7.76
CA GLN A 142 -16.89 -5.07 -9.21
C GLN A 142 -15.60 -5.61 -9.84
N LEU A 143 -15.60 -6.92 -10.14
CA LEU A 143 -14.42 -7.66 -10.62
C LEU A 143 -14.48 -8.04 -12.10
N LYS A 144 -15.41 -7.44 -12.86
CA LYS A 144 -15.42 -7.57 -14.32
C LYS A 144 -14.25 -6.79 -14.90
N ALA A 145 -13.68 -7.29 -16.00
CA ALA A 145 -12.58 -6.63 -16.67
C ALA A 145 -12.95 -5.17 -17.03
N GLU A 146 -12.12 -4.23 -16.60
CA GLU A 146 -12.26 -2.80 -16.82
C GLU A 146 -10.86 -2.19 -16.92
N LYS A 147 -10.72 -1.01 -17.55
CA LYS A 147 -9.44 -0.36 -17.81
C LYS A 147 -8.58 -0.17 -16.55
N THR A 148 -9.21 0.04 -15.39
CA THR A 148 -8.51 0.30 -14.12
C THR A 148 -8.37 -0.92 -13.22
N LEU A 149 -8.99 -2.05 -13.57
CA LEU A 149 -8.90 -3.31 -12.84
C LEU A 149 -7.66 -4.11 -13.27
N ILE A 150 -6.50 -3.50 -13.10
CA ILE A 150 -5.19 -4.06 -13.41
C ILE A 150 -4.27 -4.00 -12.18
N SER A 151 -3.31 -4.91 -12.09
CA SER A 151 -2.19 -4.83 -11.14
C SER A 151 -1.03 -4.14 -11.85
N SER A 152 -0.66 -2.94 -11.42
CA SER A 152 0.44 -2.16 -12.00
C SER A 152 1.13 -1.32 -10.93
N TYR A 153 1.34 -0.03 -11.18
CA TYR A 153 2.12 0.88 -10.35
C TYR A 153 1.55 1.07 -8.95
N ASP A 154 0.24 1.03 -8.72
CA ASP A 154 -0.29 1.12 -7.35
C ASP A 154 -0.15 -0.22 -6.62
N ALA A 155 -0.68 -1.28 -7.25
CA ALA A 155 -0.82 -2.60 -6.67
C ALA A 155 0.51 -3.29 -6.38
N ILE A 156 1.61 -2.91 -7.05
CA ILE A 156 2.93 -3.47 -6.75
C ILE A 156 3.30 -3.34 -5.27
N ARG A 157 2.82 -2.28 -4.60
CA ARG A 157 3.04 -2.04 -3.18
C ARG A 157 2.31 -3.05 -2.28
N VAL A 158 1.19 -3.63 -2.73
CA VAL A 158 0.44 -4.64 -1.96
C VAL A 158 1.33 -5.84 -1.65
N TYR A 159 2.00 -6.38 -2.67
CA TYR A 159 2.90 -7.53 -2.50
C TYR A 159 4.07 -7.17 -1.57
N MET A 160 4.63 -5.97 -1.73
CA MET A 160 5.69 -5.46 -0.86
C MET A 160 5.23 -5.39 0.60
N TRP A 161 4.07 -4.80 0.89
CA TRP A 161 3.50 -4.71 2.23
C TRP A 161 3.24 -6.07 2.85
N VAL A 162 2.70 -7.02 2.08
CA VAL A 162 2.49 -8.40 2.53
C VAL A 162 3.81 -9.08 2.87
N GLY A 163 4.84 -8.90 2.04
CA GLY A 163 6.18 -9.44 2.28
C GLY A 163 6.81 -8.92 3.57
N MET A 164 6.55 -7.67 3.91
CA MET A 164 7.09 -7.00 5.10
C MET A 164 6.36 -7.34 6.41
N MET A 165 5.23 -8.06 6.37
CA MET A 165 4.53 -8.51 7.57
C MET A 165 5.44 -9.46 8.39
N PRO A 166 5.36 -9.47 9.73
CA PRO A 166 6.06 -10.46 10.53
C PRO A 166 5.50 -11.87 10.28
N ASP A 167 6.36 -12.88 10.24
CA ASP A 167 5.97 -14.26 9.90
C ASP A 167 4.98 -14.87 10.90
N SER A 168 4.96 -14.38 12.13
CA SER A 168 3.99 -14.77 13.15
C SER A 168 2.59 -14.17 12.97
N ASP A 169 2.39 -13.24 12.03
CA ASP A 169 1.05 -12.70 11.74
C ASP A 169 0.22 -13.74 10.95
N PRO A 170 -0.91 -14.22 11.50
CA PRO A 170 -1.73 -15.24 10.84
C PRO A 170 -2.35 -14.77 9.51
N GLN A 171 -2.47 -13.45 9.27
CA GLN A 171 -2.95 -12.91 8.00
C GLN A 171 -1.90 -13.06 6.88
N LYS A 172 -0.60 -13.05 7.21
CA LYS A 172 0.49 -13.09 6.21
C LYS A 172 0.40 -14.34 5.34
N ALA A 173 0.24 -15.52 5.95
CA ALA A 173 0.17 -16.79 5.23
C ALA A 173 -1.00 -16.81 4.23
N ARG A 174 -2.17 -16.27 4.61
CA ARG A 174 -3.35 -16.19 3.72
C ARG A 174 -3.09 -15.25 2.54
N MET A 175 -2.48 -14.09 2.78
CA MET A 175 -2.17 -13.11 1.75
C MET A 175 -1.08 -13.60 0.79
N LEU A 176 0.00 -14.20 1.29
CA LEU A 176 1.03 -14.82 0.45
C LEU A 176 0.43 -15.92 -0.44
N ASN A 177 -0.43 -16.77 0.11
CA ASN A 177 -1.12 -17.79 -0.68
C ASN A 177 -2.02 -17.18 -1.76
N ARG A 178 -2.79 -16.13 -1.41
CA ARG A 178 -3.67 -15.44 -2.37
C ARG A 178 -2.89 -14.83 -3.53
N PHE A 179 -1.74 -14.20 -3.24
CA PHE A 179 -0.93 -13.49 -4.24
C PHE A 179 0.18 -14.33 -4.85
N LYS A 180 0.23 -15.64 -4.57
CA LYS A 180 1.23 -16.57 -5.11
C LYS A 180 1.43 -16.47 -6.63
N PRO A 181 0.40 -16.22 -7.47
CA PRO A 181 0.60 -16.05 -8.91
C PRO A 181 1.59 -14.94 -9.30
N MET A 182 1.68 -13.85 -8.55
CA MET A 182 2.69 -12.80 -8.77
C MET A 182 4.12 -13.31 -8.50
N ALA A 183 4.30 -14.09 -7.42
CA ALA A 183 5.59 -14.70 -7.11
C ALA A 183 5.97 -15.72 -8.19
N THR A 184 5.05 -16.61 -8.55
CA THR A 184 5.27 -17.64 -9.59
C THR A 184 5.58 -17.04 -10.96
N PHE A 185 4.91 -15.95 -11.36
CA PHE A 185 5.26 -15.24 -12.59
C PHE A 185 6.69 -14.71 -12.51
N THR A 186 7.04 -14.05 -11.41
CA THR A 186 8.37 -13.44 -11.23
C THR A 186 9.46 -14.50 -11.23
N GLU A 187 9.27 -15.60 -10.50
CA GLU A 187 10.16 -16.76 -10.45
C GLU A 187 10.40 -17.35 -11.84
N LYS A 188 9.33 -17.54 -12.63
CA LYS A 188 9.40 -18.16 -13.95
C LYS A 188 10.08 -17.28 -15.00
N ASN A 189 9.82 -15.96 -14.97
CA ASN A 189 10.26 -15.05 -16.02
C ASN A 189 11.54 -14.28 -15.65
N GLY A 190 11.99 -14.32 -14.39
CA GLY A 190 13.12 -13.54 -13.89
C GLY A 190 12.84 -12.03 -13.79
N TYR A 191 11.57 -11.62 -13.87
CA TYR A 191 11.13 -10.24 -13.68
C TYR A 191 9.63 -10.16 -13.35
N PRO A 192 9.19 -9.15 -12.59
CA PRO A 192 7.78 -8.86 -12.37
C PRO A 192 7.16 -8.23 -13.63
N PRO A 193 5.88 -8.51 -13.92
CA PRO A 193 5.19 -7.91 -15.05
C PRO A 193 4.95 -6.41 -14.81
N GLU A 194 4.82 -5.64 -15.88
CA GLU A 194 4.43 -4.22 -15.74
C GLU A 194 2.95 -4.09 -15.39
N LYS A 195 2.11 -4.84 -16.10
CA LYS A 195 0.66 -4.82 -15.96
C LYS A 195 0.11 -6.24 -15.95
N VAL A 196 -0.86 -6.51 -15.09
CA VAL A 196 -1.64 -7.75 -15.12
C VAL A 196 -3.12 -7.43 -15.09
N ASP A 197 -3.89 -7.91 -16.04
CA ASP A 197 -5.34 -7.84 -15.97
C ASP A 197 -5.83 -8.73 -14.81
N VAL A 198 -6.53 -8.14 -13.84
CA VAL A 198 -6.87 -8.81 -12.57
C VAL A 198 -7.95 -9.87 -12.75
N ALA A 199 -8.87 -9.67 -13.70
CA ALA A 199 -9.95 -10.59 -13.97
C ALA A 199 -9.47 -11.86 -14.71
N THR A 200 -8.49 -11.71 -15.59
CA THR A 200 -8.00 -12.80 -16.46
C THR A 200 -6.65 -13.38 -16.02
N GLY A 201 -5.84 -12.62 -15.28
CA GLY A 201 -4.45 -12.96 -14.95
C GLY A 201 -3.46 -12.75 -16.09
N LYS A 202 -3.89 -12.12 -17.20
CA LYS A 202 -3.03 -11.88 -18.36
C LYS A 202 -2.00 -10.78 -18.06
N ALA A 203 -0.74 -11.19 -17.91
CA ALA A 203 0.39 -10.31 -17.69
C ALA A 203 0.94 -9.73 -19.01
N GLN A 204 1.45 -8.50 -18.95
CA GLN A 204 2.03 -7.75 -20.05
C GLN A 204 3.20 -6.88 -19.58
N GLY A 205 4.20 -6.74 -20.45
CA GLY A 205 5.37 -5.89 -20.20
C GLY A 205 6.28 -6.42 -19.09
N LYS A 206 7.41 -5.72 -18.93
CA LYS A 206 8.40 -5.97 -17.87
C LYS A 206 8.38 -4.75 -16.94
N GLY A 207 8.02 -4.96 -15.68
CA GLY A 207 7.95 -3.88 -14.69
C GLY A 207 9.32 -3.22 -14.49
N PRO A 208 9.38 -1.93 -14.11
CA PRO A 208 10.65 -1.23 -13.93
C PRO A 208 11.42 -1.75 -12.71
N VAL A 209 12.60 -1.18 -12.43
CA VAL A 209 13.48 -1.68 -11.34
C VAL A 209 12.80 -1.61 -9.97
N GLY A 210 11.97 -0.59 -9.72
CA GLY A 210 11.23 -0.46 -8.45
C GLY A 210 10.30 -1.65 -8.20
N PHE A 211 9.75 -2.28 -9.24
CA PHE A 211 8.94 -3.48 -9.07
C PHE A 211 9.80 -4.66 -8.61
N SER A 212 11.05 -4.78 -9.10
CA SER A 212 11.97 -5.79 -8.59
C SER A 212 12.30 -5.57 -7.12
N ALA A 213 12.51 -4.32 -6.70
CA ALA A 213 12.72 -4.01 -5.29
C ALA A 213 11.50 -4.37 -4.43
N ALA A 214 10.29 -4.04 -4.89
CA ALA A 214 9.04 -4.40 -4.21
C ALA A 214 8.83 -5.92 -4.06
N MET A 215 9.42 -6.74 -4.95
CA MET A 215 9.39 -8.20 -4.84
C MET A 215 10.36 -8.78 -3.80
N LEU A 216 11.38 -8.04 -3.37
CA LEU A 216 12.39 -8.54 -2.42
C LEU A 216 11.79 -9.04 -1.10
N PRO A 217 10.92 -8.29 -0.39
CA PRO A 217 10.27 -8.81 0.81
C PRO A 217 9.20 -9.87 0.52
N PHE A 218 8.64 -9.88 -0.70
CA PHE A 218 7.50 -10.73 -1.06
C PHE A 218 7.91 -12.15 -1.49
N LEU A 219 9.00 -12.29 -2.25
CA LEU A 219 9.47 -13.59 -2.73
C LEU A 219 10.05 -14.42 -1.58
N GLN A 220 9.51 -15.63 -1.42
CA GLN A 220 9.97 -16.57 -0.39
C GLN A 220 11.05 -17.54 -0.91
N ASN A 221 11.15 -17.71 -2.23
CA ASN A 221 12.19 -18.50 -2.88
C ASN A 221 13.50 -17.68 -2.95
N ARG A 222 14.61 -18.27 -2.47
CA ARG A 222 15.90 -17.57 -2.33
C ARG A 222 16.58 -17.27 -3.66
N ASP A 223 16.49 -18.17 -4.64
CA ASP A 223 17.09 -17.97 -5.96
C ASP A 223 16.35 -16.87 -6.72
N ALA A 224 15.02 -16.90 -6.70
CA ALA A 224 14.21 -15.85 -7.30
C ALA A 224 14.45 -14.49 -6.62
N GLN A 225 14.55 -14.47 -5.28
CA GLN A 225 14.91 -13.26 -4.55
C GLN A 225 16.30 -12.74 -4.96
N ALA A 226 17.28 -13.62 -5.16
CA ALA A 226 18.62 -13.26 -5.64
C ALA A 226 18.61 -12.67 -7.06
N VAL A 227 17.83 -13.24 -7.98
CA VAL A 227 17.64 -12.68 -9.34
C VAL A 227 17.08 -11.26 -9.26
N GLN A 228 16.07 -11.04 -8.42
CA GLN A 228 15.50 -9.69 -8.24
C GLN A 228 16.49 -8.73 -7.58
N ARG A 229 17.27 -9.20 -6.61
CA ARG A 229 18.31 -8.41 -5.93
C ARG A 229 19.38 -7.96 -6.91
N GLN A 230 19.84 -8.86 -7.78
CA GLN A 230 20.80 -8.55 -8.84
C GLN A 230 20.22 -7.50 -9.79
N ARG A 231 18.98 -7.67 -10.24
CA ARG A 231 18.34 -6.67 -11.11
C ARG A 231 18.26 -5.28 -10.48
N VAL A 232 18.00 -5.19 -9.17
CA VAL A 232 18.00 -3.92 -8.43
C VAL A 232 19.39 -3.31 -8.35
N ALA A 233 20.42 -4.12 -8.06
CA ALA A 233 21.80 -3.66 -7.98
C ALA A 233 22.31 -3.12 -9.32
N ASP A 234 22.08 -3.86 -10.40
CA ASP A 234 22.58 -3.52 -11.75
C ASP A 234 21.83 -2.33 -12.39
N ASN A 235 20.62 -2.01 -11.91
CA ASN A 235 19.75 -0.98 -12.47
C ASN A 235 19.28 0.02 -11.40
N PHE A 236 20.12 0.30 -10.41
CA PHE A 236 19.76 1.17 -9.29
C PHE A 236 19.24 2.53 -9.80
N PRO A 237 18.09 3.03 -9.30
CA PRO A 237 17.45 4.23 -9.85
C PRO A 237 18.32 5.48 -9.69
N GLY A 238 18.41 6.27 -10.76
CA GLY A 238 19.07 7.58 -10.78
C GLY A 238 18.21 8.72 -10.21
N SER A 239 18.66 9.96 -10.39
CA SER A 239 18.03 11.16 -9.83
C SER A 239 16.71 11.57 -10.50
N ASP A 240 16.38 11.01 -11.66
CA ASP A 240 15.18 11.30 -12.46
C ASP A 240 14.08 10.22 -12.30
N ALA A 241 14.27 9.27 -11.38
CA ALA A 241 13.43 8.07 -11.27
C ALA A 241 12.69 7.97 -9.92
N TYR A 242 12.06 9.07 -9.47
CA TYR A 242 11.41 9.19 -8.14
C TYR A 242 10.63 7.95 -7.70
N TYR A 243 9.68 7.48 -8.53
CA TYR A 243 8.82 6.36 -8.15
C TYR A 243 9.60 5.04 -7.94
N ASN A 244 10.55 4.75 -8.84
CA ASN A 244 11.44 3.60 -8.69
C ASN A 244 12.32 3.72 -7.46
N TYR A 245 12.81 4.93 -7.17
CA TYR A 245 13.66 5.20 -6.02
C TYR A 245 12.93 4.96 -4.71
N VAL A 246 11.70 5.46 -4.56
CA VAL A 246 10.89 5.24 -3.36
C VAL A 246 10.61 3.75 -3.13
N LEU A 247 10.21 3.00 -4.17
CA LEU A 247 10.03 1.55 -4.05
C LEU A 247 11.33 0.84 -3.68
N THR A 248 12.48 1.33 -4.17
CA THR A 248 13.79 0.76 -3.86
C THR A 248 14.18 1.01 -2.40
N LEU A 249 13.92 2.21 -1.86
CA LEU A 249 14.14 2.51 -0.44
C LEU A 249 13.36 1.56 0.48
N PHE A 250 12.10 1.28 0.15
CA PHE A 250 11.31 0.30 0.92
C PHE A 250 11.81 -1.12 0.70
N GLY A 251 11.80 -1.61 -0.53
CA GLY A 251 12.05 -3.00 -0.86
C GLY A 251 13.47 -3.45 -0.56
N GLN A 252 14.47 -2.72 -1.07
CA GLN A 252 15.88 -3.02 -0.83
C GLN A 252 16.30 -2.63 0.59
N GLY A 253 15.74 -1.56 1.16
CA GLY A 253 15.97 -1.23 2.57
C GLY A 253 15.52 -2.35 3.50
N TRP A 254 14.38 -2.97 3.24
CA TRP A 254 13.95 -4.15 3.98
C TRP A 254 14.86 -5.36 3.72
N ASP A 255 15.25 -5.64 2.47
CA ASP A 255 16.21 -6.71 2.15
C ASP A 255 17.55 -6.55 2.91
N GLN A 256 18.00 -5.30 3.09
CA GLN A 256 19.23 -4.93 3.82
C GLN A 256 19.04 -4.69 5.33
N HIS A 257 17.92 -5.11 5.90
CA HIS A 257 17.62 -4.97 7.33
C HIS A 257 17.52 -3.54 7.88
N ARG A 258 17.38 -2.50 7.03
CA ARG A 258 17.30 -1.09 7.48
C ARG A 258 16.13 -0.81 8.45
N PHE A 259 15.08 -1.62 8.37
CA PHE A 259 13.95 -1.58 9.30
C PHE A 259 13.18 -2.91 9.27
N ARG A 260 12.47 -3.21 10.36
CA ARG A 260 11.49 -4.30 10.46
C ARG A 260 10.21 -3.80 11.14
N PHE A 261 9.13 -4.58 11.01
CA PHE A 261 7.88 -4.37 11.76
C PHE A 261 7.70 -5.43 12.83
N SER A 262 7.31 -5.03 14.03
CA SER A 262 6.90 -5.95 15.09
C SER A 262 5.52 -6.56 14.80
N THR A 263 5.13 -7.55 15.58
CA THR A 263 3.77 -8.14 15.54
C THR A 263 2.65 -7.15 15.84
N LYS A 264 2.98 -6.02 16.48
CA LYS A 264 2.04 -4.92 16.76
C LYS A 264 2.13 -3.79 15.73
N GLY A 265 2.83 -4.00 14.61
CA GLY A 265 3.02 -3.00 13.56
C GLY A 265 3.94 -1.85 13.95
N GLU A 266 4.74 -2.00 15.00
CA GLU A 266 5.71 -0.99 15.45
C GLU A 266 6.99 -1.09 14.62
N LEU A 267 7.68 0.04 14.43
CA LEU A 267 9.00 0.10 13.84
C LEU A 267 10.01 -0.55 14.79
N LEU A 268 10.77 -1.48 14.24
CA LEU A 268 12.01 -2.02 14.79
C LEU A 268 13.16 -1.40 13.97
N PRO A 269 13.74 -0.28 14.43
CA PRO A 269 14.80 0.39 13.69
C PRO A 269 16.13 -0.37 13.82
N ASP A 270 16.97 -0.25 12.79
CA ASP A 270 18.39 -0.64 12.82
C ASP A 270 19.22 0.65 12.76
N TRP A 271 19.63 1.15 13.94
CA TRP A 271 20.32 2.43 14.14
C TRP A 271 21.69 2.24 14.78
#